data_AF-A0A962WFG1-F1
#
_entry.id   AF-A0A962WFG1-F1
#
_cell.length_a   1.000
_cell.length_b   1.000
_cell.length_c   1.000
_cell.angle_alpha   90.00
_cell.angle_beta   90.00
_cell.angle_gamma   90.00
#
_symmetry.space_group_name_H-M   'P 1'
#
loop_
_entity.id
_entity.type
_entity.pdbx_description
1 polymer ?
#
loop_
_entity_poly.entity_id
_entity_poly.type
_entity_poly.pdbx_seq_one_letter_code
_entity_poly.pdbx_strand_id
1 'polypeptide(L)'
;ANLTPNKAHANIAFERFTESGPLALLPMSEGRMSLVYTVHSDDAQAHLALDDAAFLGKVQARFGYRLGRLKRIGQRSAYPLIMTRAHAQIAARTVFIGNAAHTLHPIGGQGFNLGLRDVATLAAMLRAPETSDPGAADLLADYAKHRAGDHKAIIRATDALAKVFSNRLPLISQTRDLGMIAVDLLPGPRHLLARHAMGLAARVPTLEIR
;
A
#
# COMPACT_ATOMS: atom_id res chain seq x y z
N ALA A 1 -0.81 11.21 -9.36
CA ALA A 1 -0.30 12.45 -9.98
C ALA A 1 0.99 12.84 -9.27
N ASN A 2 1.90 13.57 -9.90
CA ASN A 2 3.14 14.05 -9.24
C ASN A 2 3.02 15.54 -8.91
N LEU A 3 3.52 15.98 -7.76
CA LEU A 3 3.49 17.38 -7.35
C LEU A 3 4.86 17.91 -6.92
N THR A 4 5.01 19.23 -6.93
CA THR A 4 6.21 19.91 -6.41
C THR A 4 5.83 20.77 -5.21
N PRO A 5 6.33 20.47 -4.00
CA PRO A 5 6.17 21.31 -2.83
C PRO A 5 7.12 22.53 -2.83
N ASN A 6 6.90 23.47 -1.92
CA ASN A 6 7.80 24.61 -1.71
C ASN A 6 8.98 24.26 -0.78
N LYS A 7 8.79 23.33 0.16
CA LYS A 7 9.85 22.84 1.05
C LYS A 7 10.36 21.48 0.59
N ALA A 8 11.64 21.23 0.78
CA ALA A 8 12.23 19.93 0.55
C ALA A 8 11.53 18.86 1.41
N HIS A 9 11.23 17.71 0.80
CA HIS A 9 10.56 16.61 1.49
C HIS A 9 11.49 15.80 2.40
N ALA A 10 12.81 15.99 2.30
CA ALA A 10 13.83 15.32 3.13
C ALA A 10 13.66 13.78 3.19
N ASN A 11 13.25 13.18 2.06
CA ASN A 11 12.92 11.76 1.94
C ASN A 11 11.85 11.24 2.92
N ILE A 12 10.97 12.11 3.41
CA ILE A 12 9.86 11.75 4.29
C ILE A 12 8.60 11.50 3.46
N ALA A 13 8.01 10.33 3.62
CA ALA A 13 6.66 10.04 3.13
C ALA A 13 5.62 10.50 4.16
N PHE A 14 4.52 11.05 3.68
CA PHE A 14 3.40 11.48 4.51
C PHE A 14 2.17 10.69 4.15
N GLU A 15 1.46 10.19 5.17
CA GLU A 15 0.16 9.57 5.01
C GLU A 15 -0.82 10.24 5.98
N ARG A 16 -1.95 10.68 5.45
CA ARG A 16 -3.02 11.29 6.21
C ARG A 16 -4.31 10.52 5.96
N PHE A 17 -4.88 9.99 7.04
CA PHE A 17 -6.20 9.38 6.98
C PHE A 17 -7.27 10.46 7.02
N THR A 18 -8.25 10.33 6.14
CA THR A 18 -9.32 11.31 5.97
C THR A 18 -10.62 10.59 5.61
N GLU A 19 -11.75 11.29 5.64
CA GLU A 19 -13.08 10.66 5.58
C GLU A 19 -13.33 9.84 4.31
N SER A 20 -12.84 10.31 3.15
CA SER A 20 -12.96 9.58 1.88
C SER A 20 -11.78 8.62 1.61
N GLY A 21 -10.95 8.30 2.60
CA GLY A 21 -9.79 7.41 2.47
C GLY A 21 -8.44 8.12 2.65
N PRO A 22 -7.30 7.44 2.45
CA PRO A 22 -5.98 8.01 2.69
C PRO A 22 -5.56 9.03 1.62
N LEU A 23 -4.81 10.04 2.04
CA LEU A 23 -4.01 10.92 1.19
C LEU A 23 -2.54 10.63 1.50
N ALA A 24 -1.77 10.23 0.50
CA ALA A 24 -0.35 9.97 0.64
C ALA A 24 0.49 10.83 -0.28
N LEU A 25 1.61 11.33 0.23
CA LEU A 25 2.67 11.98 -0.52
C LEU A 25 3.97 11.20 -0.33
N LEU A 26 4.48 10.62 -1.42
CA LEU A 26 5.72 9.83 -1.41
C LEU A 26 6.85 10.61 -2.08
N PRO A 27 8.04 10.70 -1.46
CA PRO A 27 9.17 11.43 -2.03
C PRO A 27 9.65 10.83 -3.35
N MET A 28 10.02 11.69 -4.29
CA MET A 28 10.58 11.33 -5.59
C MET A 28 11.88 12.11 -5.85
N SER A 29 12.57 11.76 -6.94
CA SER A 29 13.69 12.55 -7.43
C SER A 29 13.29 13.99 -7.77
N GLU A 30 14.27 14.90 -7.76
CA GLU A 30 14.12 16.31 -8.14
C GLU A 30 13.16 17.10 -7.21
N GLY A 31 13.08 16.70 -5.94
CA GLY A 31 12.27 17.41 -4.95
C GLY A 31 10.76 17.25 -5.18
N ARG A 32 10.33 16.27 -5.97
CA ARG A 32 8.91 16.01 -6.27
C ARG A 32 8.30 15.03 -5.26
N MET A 33 6.97 14.97 -5.26
CA MET A 33 6.20 13.98 -4.51
C MET A 33 5.22 13.27 -5.43
N SER A 34 5.06 11.96 -5.29
CA SER A 34 3.93 11.21 -5.86
C SER A 34 2.73 11.36 -4.93
N LEU A 35 1.61 11.84 -5.47
CA LEU A 35 0.34 12.01 -4.78
C LEU A 35 -0.59 10.83 -5.07
N VAL A 36 -1.03 10.19 -3.98
CA VAL A 36 -2.21 9.31 -3.92
C VAL A 36 -3.31 10.07 -3.19
N TYR A 37 -4.45 10.29 -3.85
CA TYR A 37 -5.57 11.07 -3.31
C TYR A 37 -6.85 10.26 -3.42
N THR A 38 -7.30 9.71 -2.30
CA THR A 38 -8.52 8.86 -2.28
C THR A 38 -9.78 9.72 -2.13
N VAL A 39 -10.73 9.49 -3.02
CA VAL A 39 -12.04 10.16 -3.07
C VAL A 39 -13.15 9.13 -3.20
N HIS A 40 -14.39 9.53 -2.96
CA HIS A 40 -15.54 8.70 -3.29
C HIS A 40 -15.62 8.51 -4.81
N SER A 41 -16.07 7.34 -5.24
CA SER A 41 -16.14 6.98 -6.67
C SER A 41 -16.93 8.00 -7.49
N ASP A 42 -18.02 8.52 -6.93
CA ASP A 42 -18.91 9.49 -7.57
C ASP A 42 -18.23 10.86 -7.78
N ASP A 43 -17.25 11.20 -6.94
CA ASP A 43 -16.49 12.46 -7.00
C ASP A 43 -15.28 12.39 -7.94
N ALA A 44 -14.86 11.19 -8.36
CA ALA A 44 -13.60 10.98 -9.07
C ALA A 44 -13.49 11.80 -10.36
N GLN A 45 -14.55 11.80 -11.17
CA GLN A 45 -14.59 12.56 -12.42
C GLN A 45 -14.59 14.08 -12.18
N ALA A 46 -15.33 14.55 -11.16
CA ALA A 46 -15.33 15.95 -10.79
C ALA A 46 -13.93 16.44 -10.40
N HIS A 47 -13.17 15.62 -9.66
CA HIS A 47 -11.79 15.93 -9.30
C HIS A 47 -10.81 15.93 -10.49
N LEU A 48 -11.01 15.05 -11.47
CA LEU A 48 -10.22 15.04 -12.70
C LEU A 48 -10.49 16.26 -13.58
N ALA A 49 -11.75 16.73 -13.61
CA ALA A 49 -12.18 17.86 -14.41
C ALA A 49 -11.74 19.24 -13.88
N LEU A 50 -11.30 19.32 -12.61
CA LEU A 50 -10.80 20.58 -12.04
C LEU A 50 -9.59 21.09 -12.81
N ASP A 51 -9.40 22.42 -12.84
CA ASP A 51 -8.10 22.96 -13.21
C ASP A 51 -7.03 22.63 -12.14
N ASP A 52 -5.77 22.84 -12.50
CA ASP A 52 -4.65 22.50 -11.62
C ASP A 52 -4.64 23.34 -10.33
N ALA A 53 -5.09 24.60 -10.38
CA ALA A 53 -5.09 25.50 -9.23
C ALA A 53 -6.15 25.10 -8.20
N ALA A 54 -7.36 24.80 -8.66
CA ALA A 54 -8.47 24.33 -7.84
C ALA A 54 -8.16 22.95 -7.24
N PHE A 55 -7.59 22.03 -8.04
CA PHE A 55 -7.17 20.73 -7.54
C PHE A 55 -6.07 20.86 -6.47
N LEU A 56 -5.03 21.66 -6.73
CA LEU A 56 -3.98 21.94 -5.76
C LEU A 56 -4.54 22.56 -4.48
N GLY A 57 -5.50 23.48 -4.58
CA GLY A 57 -6.19 24.07 -3.43
C GLY A 57 -6.85 23.00 -2.55
N LYS A 58 -7.56 22.04 -3.16
CA LYS A 58 -8.18 20.91 -2.44
C LYS A 58 -7.14 20.00 -1.79
N VAL A 59 -6.07 19.66 -2.51
CA VAL A 59 -4.97 18.84 -1.95
C VAL A 59 -4.27 19.57 -0.80
N GLN A 60 -4.01 20.88 -0.94
CA GLN A 60 -3.40 21.71 0.09
C GLN A 60 -4.27 21.78 1.34
N ALA A 61 -5.58 22.02 1.19
CA ALA A 61 -6.51 22.08 2.31
C ALA A 61 -6.54 20.75 3.08
N ARG A 62 -6.51 19.63 2.36
CA ARG A 62 -6.54 18.28 2.96
C ARG A 62 -5.18 17.88 3.55
N PHE A 63 -4.07 18.24 2.92
CA PHE A 63 -2.72 17.89 3.40
C PHE A 63 -2.26 18.80 4.55
N GLY A 64 -2.51 20.10 4.45
CA GLY A 64 -1.92 21.14 5.32
C GLY A 64 -0.61 21.69 4.75
N TYR A 65 0.19 22.38 5.58
CA TYR A 65 1.35 23.16 5.12
C TYR A 65 2.73 22.59 5.54
N ARG A 66 2.80 21.31 5.92
CA ARG A 66 4.06 20.67 6.36
C ARG A 66 5.16 20.73 5.29
N LEU A 67 4.79 20.61 4.01
CA LEU A 67 5.70 20.78 2.85
C LEU A 67 5.64 22.20 2.25
N GLY A 68 5.12 23.17 3.01
CA GLY A 68 4.80 24.50 2.52
C GLY A 68 3.67 24.48 1.48
N ARG A 69 3.68 25.49 0.59
CA ARG A 69 2.71 25.60 -0.50
C ARG A 69 3.03 24.59 -1.61
N LEU A 70 2.02 23.85 -2.07
CA LEU A 70 2.10 22.98 -3.23
C LEU A 70 2.05 23.86 -4.49
N LYS A 71 3.07 23.78 -5.34
CA LYS A 71 3.27 24.72 -6.45
C LYS A 71 2.74 24.22 -7.78
N ARG A 72 3.01 22.94 -8.07
CA ARG A 72 2.70 22.32 -9.35
C ARG A 72 2.12 20.94 -9.14
N ILE A 73 1.20 20.56 -10.01
CA ILE A 73 0.66 19.22 -10.13
C ILE A 73 0.84 18.79 -11.59
N GLY A 74 1.23 17.54 -11.80
CA GLY A 74 1.32 16.93 -13.12
C GLY A 74 0.00 16.27 -13.51
N GLN A 75 0.04 15.49 -14.59
CA GLN A 75 -1.13 14.76 -15.07
C GLN A 75 -1.76 13.88 -13.98
N ARG A 76 -3.09 13.88 -13.99
CA ARG A 76 -3.95 13.19 -13.04
C ARG A 76 -4.57 11.98 -13.72
N SER A 77 -4.67 10.89 -12.98
CA SER A 77 -5.30 9.65 -13.43
C SER A 77 -6.08 9.08 -12.25
N ALA A 78 -7.24 8.49 -12.52
CA ALA A 78 -8.05 7.83 -11.52
C ALA A 78 -8.14 6.34 -11.83
N TYR A 79 -8.07 5.53 -10.78
CA TYR A 79 -8.22 4.08 -10.84
C TYR A 79 -9.18 3.66 -9.74
N PRO A 80 -10.19 2.83 -10.05
CA PRO A 80 -11.13 2.36 -9.03
C PRO A 80 -10.39 1.44 -8.04
N LEU A 81 -10.59 1.67 -6.75
CA LEU A 81 -10.03 0.82 -5.70
C LEU A 81 -10.97 -0.35 -5.44
N ILE A 82 -10.81 -1.41 -6.22
CA ILE A 82 -11.63 -2.62 -6.13
C ILE A 82 -10.83 -3.67 -5.36
N MET A 83 -11.36 -4.13 -4.22
CA MET A 83 -10.82 -5.29 -3.54
C MET A 83 -11.19 -6.53 -4.36
N THR A 84 -10.19 -7.19 -4.93
CA THR A 84 -10.37 -8.44 -5.67
C THR A 84 -9.56 -9.52 -5.00
N ARG A 85 -10.17 -10.68 -4.76
CA ARG A 85 -9.50 -11.83 -4.15
C ARG A 85 -9.75 -13.06 -5.01
N ALA A 86 -8.68 -13.67 -5.50
CA ALA A 86 -8.78 -14.96 -6.17
C ALA A 86 -9.31 -16.02 -5.18
N HIS A 87 -10.24 -16.84 -5.64
CA HIS A 87 -10.77 -17.96 -4.85
C HIS A 87 -9.69 -19.01 -4.53
N ALA A 88 -8.72 -19.17 -5.44
CA ALA A 88 -7.58 -20.05 -5.29
C ALA A 88 -6.31 -19.34 -5.78
N GLN A 89 -5.19 -19.59 -5.09
CA GLN A 89 -3.88 -19.03 -5.45
C GLN A 89 -3.18 -19.84 -6.55
N ILE A 90 -3.61 -21.08 -6.77
CA ILE A 90 -3.07 -22.00 -7.76
C ILE A 90 -4.21 -22.67 -8.53
N ALA A 91 -3.91 -23.11 -9.74
CA ALA A 91 -4.73 -24.00 -10.55
C ALA A 91 -3.82 -25.03 -11.25
N ALA A 92 -4.36 -25.87 -12.13
CA ALA A 92 -3.57 -26.85 -12.86
C ALA A 92 -2.39 -26.15 -13.57
N ARG A 93 -1.18 -26.48 -13.15
CA ARG A 93 0.08 -25.93 -13.68
C ARG A 93 0.14 -24.40 -13.71
N THR A 94 -0.62 -23.73 -12.86
CA THR A 94 -0.81 -22.26 -12.89
C THR A 94 -0.72 -21.69 -11.48
N VAL A 95 -0.08 -20.53 -11.34
CA VAL A 95 0.01 -19.77 -10.08
C VAL A 95 -0.38 -18.32 -10.31
N PHE A 96 -1.20 -17.78 -9.41
CA PHE A 96 -1.58 -16.38 -9.41
C PHE A 96 -0.71 -15.61 -8.40
N ILE A 97 -0.16 -14.46 -8.82
CA ILE A 97 0.77 -13.67 -8.02
C ILE A 97 0.39 -12.18 -8.07
N GLY A 98 0.64 -11.46 -6.98
CA GLY A 98 0.42 -10.02 -6.91
C GLY A 98 -1.05 -9.66 -7.14
N ASN A 99 -1.33 -8.65 -7.96
CA ASN A 99 -2.70 -8.20 -8.21
C ASN A 99 -3.58 -9.26 -8.89
N ALA A 100 -2.99 -10.25 -9.57
CA ALA A 100 -3.73 -11.38 -10.13
C ALA A 100 -4.24 -12.35 -9.05
N ALA A 101 -3.53 -12.44 -7.91
CA ALA A 101 -3.99 -13.18 -6.75
C ALA A 101 -4.90 -12.30 -5.88
N HIS A 102 -4.42 -11.11 -5.50
CA HIS A 102 -5.04 -10.23 -4.52
C HIS A 102 -4.85 -8.76 -4.89
N THR A 103 -5.94 -8.00 -5.04
CA THR A 103 -5.92 -6.54 -5.05
C THR A 103 -6.34 -6.06 -3.65
N LEU A 104 -5.36 -5.56 -2.89
CA LEU A 104 -5.54 -5.08 -1.51
C LEU A 104 -5.82 -3.58 -1.48
N HIS A 105 -6.39 -3.09 -0.37
CA HIS A 105 -6.47 -1.65 -0.11
C HIS A 105 -5.05 -1.04 -0.17
N PRO A 106 -4.84 0.09 -0.88
CA PRO A 106 -3.53 0.66 -1.18
C PRO A 106 -2.93 1.41 0.00
N ILE A 107 -2.86 0.77 1.16
CA ILE A 107 -2.22 1.30 2.36
C ILE A 107 -0.74 0.90 2.27
N GLY A 108 0.15 1.89 2.21
CA GLY A 108 1.61 1.69 2.32
C GLY A 108 2.26 0.76 1.28
N GLY A 109 1.68 0.58 0.09
CA GLY A 109 2.29 -0.23 -0.99
C GLY A 109 2.40 -1.74 -0.69
N GLN A 110 1.64 -2.25 0.29
CA GLN A 110 1.77 -3.64 0.76
C GLN A 110 1.52 -4.70 -0.33
N GLY A 111 0.61 -4.44 -1.29
CA GLY A 111 0.33 -5.38 -2.38
C GLY A 111 1.54 -5.64 -3.29
N PHE A 112 2.34 -4.62 -3.56
CA PHE A 112 3.57 -4.77 -4.34
C PHE A 112 4.62 -5.61 -3.59
N ASN A 113 4.84 -5.30 -2.31
CA ASN A 113 5.78 -6.06 -1.47
C ASN A 113 5.35 -7.53 -1.33
N LEU A 114 4.04 -7.78 -1.18
CA LEU A 114 3.49 -9.13 -1.13
C LEU A 114 3.76 -9.89 -2.43
N GLY A 115 3.53 -9.25 -3.59
CA GLY A 115 3.82 -9.83 -4.90
C GLY A 115 5.32 -10.10 -5.12
N LEU A 116 6.22 -9.21 -4.69
CA LEU A 116 7.66 -9.46 -4.78
C LEU A 116 8.09 -10.68 -3.97
N ARG A 117 7.54 -10.84 -2.76
CA ARG A 117 7.82 -12.02 -1.94
C ARG A 117 7.25 -13.30 -2.55
N ASP A 118 6.07 -13.22 -3.15
CA ASP A 118 5.48 -14.33 -3.90
C ASP A 118 6.42 -14.78 -5.04
N VAL A 119 6.97 -13.82 -5.81
CA VAL A 119 7.96 -14.10 -6.86
C VAL A 119 9.24 -14.69 -6.27
N ALA A 120 9.77 -14.10 -5.20
CA ALA A 120 11.01 -14.56 -4.56
C ALA A 120 10.87 -16.01 -4.04
N THR A 121 9.78 -16.32 -3.35
CA THR A 121 9.49 -17.67 -2.86
C THR A 121 9.34 -18.65 -4.02
N LEU A 122 8.54 -18.32 -5.03
CA LEU A 122 8.35 -19.21 -6.18
C LEU A 122 9.66 -19.46 -6.91
N ALA A 123 10.44 -18.40 -7.18
CA ALA A 123 11.72 -18.52 -7.87
C ALA A 123 12.74 -19.37 -7.08
N ALA A 124 12.73 -19.29 -5.75
CA ALA A 124 13.56 -20.16 -4.90
C ALA A 124 13.16 -21.63 -5.02
N MET A 125 11.85 -21.93 -4.98
CA MET A 125 11.34 -23.30 -5.14
C MET A 125 11.64 -23.87 -6.53
N LEU A 126 11.47 -23.06 -7.57
CA LEU A 126 11.76 -23.46 -8.96
C LEU A 126 13.23 -23.73 -9.24
N ARG A 127 14.15 -23.12 -8.47
CA ARG A 127 15.60 -23.33 -8.60
C ARG A 127 16.11 -24.53 -7.79
N ALA A 128 15.29 -25.11 -6.94
CA ALA A 128 15.73 -26.20 -6.08
C ALA A 128 16.09 -27.44 -6.92
N PRO A 129 17.23 -28.12 -6.67
CA PRO A 129 17.69 -29.24 -7.48
C PRO A 129 16.68 -30.40 -7.61
N GLU A 130 15.84 -30.58 -6.59
CA GLU A 130 14.77 -31.57 -6.54
C GLU A 130 13.56 -31.23 -7.43
N THR A 131 13.47 -29.99 -7.92
CA THR A 131 12.36 -29.55 -8.76
C THR A 131 12.58 -30.00 -10.21
N SER A 132 11.83 -31.04 -10.61
CA SER A 132 11.88 -31.59 -11.97
C SER A 132 10.80 -31.02 -12.91
N ASP A 133 9.59 -30.74 -12.39
CA ASP A 133 8.48 -30.14 -13.13
C ASP A 133 7.97 -28.86 -12.44
N PRO A 134 8.12 -27.68 -13.05
CA PRO A 134 7.68 -26.41 -12.47
C PRO A 134 6.16 -26.29 -12.32
N GLY A 135 5.39 -27.14 -13.01
CA GLY A 135 3.93 -27.19 -12.93
C GLY A 135 3.37 -28.31 -12.05
N ALA A 136 4.23 -29.05 -11.34
CA ALA A 136 3.81 -30.16 -10.50
C ALA A 136 2.82 -29.71 -9.42
N ALA A 137 1.76 -30.49 -9.22
CA ALA A 137 0.69 -30.16 -8.27
C ALA A 137 1.23 -29.99 -6.84
N ASP A 138 2.14 -30.87 -6.41
CA ASP A 138 2.72 -30.84 -5.07
C ASP A 138 3.58 -29.59 -4.85
N LEU A 139 4.40 -29.22 -5.84
CA LEU A 139 5.20 -28.00 -5.81
C LEU A 139 4.33 -26.74 -5.66
N LEU A 140 3.26 -26.65 -6.45
CA LEU A 140 2.33 -25.52 -6.41
C LEU A 140 1.54 -25.50 -5.08
N ALA A 141 1.14 -26.67 -4.55
CA ALA A 141 0.46 -26.78 -3.27
C ALA A 141 1.37 -26.35 -2.11
N ASP A 142 2.64 -26.76 -2.12
CA ASP A 142 3.63 -26.33 -1.14
C ASP A 142 3.90 -24.84 -1.21
N TYR A 143 3.97 -24.27 -2.41
CA TYR A 143 4.07 -22.82 -2.60
C TYR A 143 2.87 -22.10 -1.96
N ALA A 144 1.65 -22.53 -2.28
CA ALA A 144 0.43 -21.93 -1.73
C ALA A 144 0.40 -22.02 -0.19
N LYS A 145 0.82 -23.16 0.39
CA LYS A 145 0.92 -23.37 1.83
C LYS A 145 1.92 -22.43 2.50
N HIS A 146 3.10 -22.24 1.91
CA HIS A 146 4.11 -21.31 2.42
C HIS A 146 3.64 -19.85 2.41
N ARG A 147 2.89 -19.46 1.38
CA ARG A 147 2.40 -18.07 1.24
C ARG A 147 1.10 -17.78 1.98
N ALA A 148 0.28 -18.80 2.27
CA ALA A 148 -1.04 -18.64 2.89
C ALA A 148 -1.02 -17.88 4.23
N GLY A 149 0.02 -18.07 5.04
CA GLY A 149 0.20 -17.37 6.31
C GLY A 149 0.42 -15.87 6.13
N ASP A 150 1.38 -15.49 5.26
CA ASP A 150 1.73 -14.09 4.95
C ASP A 150 0.53 -13.37 4.30
N HIS A 151 -0.14 -14.02 3.36
CA HIS A 151 -1.34 -13.51 2.71
C HIS A 151 -2.47 -13.24 3.72
N LYS A 152 -2.79 -14.21 4.59
CA LYS A 152 -3.83 -14.04 5.63
C LYS A 152 -3.47 -12.95 6.63
N ALA A 153 -2.20 -12.76 6.95
CA ALA A 153 -1.75 -11.72 7.87
C ALA A 153 -1.94 -10.33 7.24
N ILE A 154 -1.45 -10.14 6.01
CA ILE A 154 -1.52 -8.85 5.31
C ILE A 154 -2.97 -8.47 5.00
N ILE A 155 -3.79 -9.40 4.47
CA ILE A 155 -5.22 -9.13 4.19
C ILE A 155 -5.94 -8.67 5.46
N ARG A 156 -5.75 -9.38 6.58
CA ARG A 156 -6.41 -9.01 7.85
C ARG A 156 -5.91 -7.66 8.37
N ALA A 157 -4.63 -7.37 8.26
CA ALA A 157 -4.07 -6.10 8.69
C ALA A 157 -4.60 -4.93 7.84
N THR A 158 -4.64 -5.07 6.51
CA THR A 158 -5.16 -4.03 5.62
C THR A 158 -6.65 -3.81 5.80
N ASP A 159 -7.44 -4.87 5.97
CA ASP A 159 -8.88 -4.77 6.23
C ASP A 159 -9.17 -4.14 7.59
N ALA A 160 -8.42 -4.52 8.63
CA ALA A 160 -8.55 -3.93 9.95
C ALA A 160 -8.21 -2.44 9.93
N LEU A 161 -7.12 -2.05 9.27
CA LEU A 161 -6.74 -0.65 9.15
C LEU A 161 -7.78 0.14 8.35
N ALA A 162 -8.22 -0.38 7.20
CA ALA A 162 -9.27 0.25 6.42
C ALA A 162 -10.54 0.45 7.26
N LYS A 163 -11.00 -0.57 8.00
CA LYS A 163 -12.18 -0.47 8.88
C LYS A 163 -11.99 0.52 10.01
N VAL A 164 -10.88 0.48 10.75
CA VAL A 164 -10.62 1.40 11.87
C VAL A 164 -10.60 2.86 11.39
N PHE A 165 -10.00 3.12 10.24
CA PHE A 165 -9.86 4.49 9.73
C PHE A 165 -11.07 5.00 8.94
N SER A 166 -11.92 4.12 8.40
CA SER A 166 -13.17 4.48 7.71
C SER A 166 -14.41 4.49 8.61
N ASN A 167 -14.33 3.90 9.82
CA ASN A 167 -15.48 3.83 10.71
C ASN A 167 -15.79 5.20 11.34
N ARG A 168 -17.07 5.57 11.30
CA ARG A 168 -17.61 6.87 11.74
C ARG A 168 -18.14 6.85 13.18
N LEU A 169 -18.05 5.72 13.87
CA LEU A 169 -18.50 5.61 15.27
C LEU A 169 -17.62 6.50 16.19
N PRO A 170 -18.20 7.42 16.96
CA PRO A 170 -17.46 8.40 17.78
C PRO A 170 -16.43 7.79 18.73
N LEU A 171 -16.76 6.61 19.30
CA LEU A 171 -15.89 5.90 20.22
C LEU A 171 -14.63 5.33 19.54
N ILE A 172 -14.76 4.89 18.28
CA ILE A 172 -13.66 4.33 17.48
C ILE A 172 -12.78 5.46 16.92
N SER A 173 -13.37 6.59 16.51
CA SER A 173 -12.58 7.75 16.08
C SER A 173 -11.75 8.35 17.22
N GLN A 174 -12.31 8.44 18.43
CA GLN A 174 -11.58 8.98 19.59
C GLN A 174 -10.45 8.05 20.05
N THR A 175 -10.68 6.73 20.06
CA THR A 175 -9.62 5.76 20.37
C THR A 175 -8.54 5.71 19.30
N ARG A 176 -8.89 5.86 18.02
CA ARG A 176 -7.93 6.00 16.93
C ARG A 176 -7.04 7.23 17.10
N ASP A 177 -7.63 8.38 17.40
CA ASP A 177 -6.89 9.64 17.54
C ASP A 177 -5.98 9.60 18.77
N LEU A 178 -6.45 9.02 19.89
CA LEU A 178 -5.62 8.71 21.06
C LEU A 178 -4.51 7.71 20.74
N GLY A 179 -4.79 6.69 19.93
CA GLY A 179 -3.81 5.70 19.48
C GLY A 179 -2.71 6.31 18.61
N MET A 180 -3.05 7.23 17.70
CA MET A 180 -2.08 7.98 16.90
C MET A 180 -1.20 8.87 17.77
N ILE A 181 -1.78 9.54 18.78
CA ILE A 181 -1.03 10.34 19.76
C ILE A 181 -0.09 9.43 20.59
N ALA A 182 -0.55 8.27 21.02
CA ALA A 182 0.26 7.31 21.78
C ALA A 182 1.42 6.75 20.95
N VAL A 183 1.18 6.41 19.67
CA VAL A 183 2.23 6.03 18.72
C VAL A 183 3.19 7.19 18.51
N ASP A 184 2.71 8.43 18.49
CA ASP A 184 3.57 9.59 18.33
C ASP A 184 4.46 9.91 19.56
N LEU A 185 4.04 9.48 20.74
CA LEU A 185 4.74 9.74 22.00
C LEU A 185 5.65 8.58 22.45
N LEU A 186 5.37 7.35 22.01
CA LEU A 186 6.12 6.15 22.44
C LEU A 186 7.14 5.70 21.36
N PRO A 187 8.46 5.66 21.67
CA PRO A 187 9.50 5.34 20.68
C PRO A 187 9.53 3.88 20.19
N GLY A 188 9.09 2.92 21.01
CA GLY A 188 9.06 1.48 20.69
C GLY A 188 8.04 1.07 19.60
N PRO A 189 6.74 1.40 19.73
CA PRO A 189 5.73 1.00 18.74
C PRO A 189 5.98 1.60 17.35
N ARG A 190 6.56 2.80 17.23
CA ARG A 190 6.96 3.37 15.94
C ARG A 190 7.94 2.48 15.18
N HIS A 191 8.94 1.93 15.86
CA HIS A 191 9.95 1.09 15.22
C HIS A 191 9.37 -0.26 14.77
N LEU A 192 8.49 -0.85 15.58
CA LEU A 192 7.78 -2.09 15.22
C LEU A 192 6.80 -1.88 14.05
N LEU A 193 6.03 -0.79 14.07
CA LEU A 193 5.12 -0.42 12.99
C LEU A 193 5.89 -0.14 11.69
N ALA A 194 7.02 0.57 11.76
CA ALA A 194 7.88 0.81 10.61
C ALA A 194 8.45 -0.50 10.05
N ARG A 195 8.93 -1.41 10.90
CA ARG A 195 9.40 -2.75 10.46
C ARG A 195 8.29 -3.59 9.81
N HIS A 196 7.07 -3.51 10.34
CA HIS A 196 5.92 -4.19 9.74
C HIS A 196 5.51 -3.56 8.40
N ALA A 197 5.45 -2.24 8.32
CA ALA A 197 5.14 -1.49 7.09
C ALA A 197 6.21 -1.68 6.01
N MET A 198 7.49 -1.75 6.38
CA MET A 198 8.58 -2.11 5.47
C MET A 198 8.59 -3.59 5.11
N GLY A 199 7.76 -4.41 5.78
CA GLY A 199 7.69 -5.82 5.50
C GLY A 199 8.91 -6.63 5.93
N LEU A 200 9.67 -6.13 6.92
CA LEU A 200 10.90 -6.73 7.46
C LEU A 200 10.64 -7.58 8.71
N ALA A 201 9.37 -7.87 9.02
CA ALA A 201 8.98 -8.70 10.16
C ALA A 201 9.01 -10.20 9.86
N ALA A 202 8.99 -10.59 8.57
CA ALA A 202 9.12 -11.98 8.12
C ALA A 202 10.46 -12.17 7.40
N ARG A 203 11.07 -13.36 7.45
CA ARG A 203 12.26 -13.70 6.64
C ARG A 203 11.88 -13.51 5.16
N VAL A 204 12.45 -12.49 4.52
CA VAL A 204 12.28 -12.27 3.08
C VAL A 204 13.32 -13.12 2.36
N PRO A 205 12.93 -14.02 1.43
CA PRO A 205 13.89 -14.72 0.60
C PRO A 205 14.64 -13.72 -0.28
N THR A 206 15.97 -13.84 -0.35
CA THR A 206 16.83 -12.94 -1.12
C THR A 206 16.52 -13.05 -2.60
N LEU A 207 16.15 -11.95 -3.24
CA LEU A 207 16.12 -11.82 -4.69
C LEU A 207 17.56 -11.56 -5.16
N GLU A 208 18.30 -12.63 -5.46
CA GLU A 208 19.53 -12.49 -6.24
C GLU A 208 19.14 -12.17 -7.69
N ILE A 209 19.13 -10.88 -8.02
CA ILE A 209 19.07 -10.42 -9.40
C ILE A 209 20.52 -10.44 -9.90
N ARG A 210 20.84 -11.43 -10.74
CA ARG A 210 22.09 -11.45 -11.53
C ARG A 210 21.92 -10.62 -12.78
#